data_AF-A0A2V5MD12-F1
#
_entry.id   AF-A0A2V5MD12-F1
#
_cell.length_a   1.000
_cell.length_b   1.000
_cell.length_c   1.000
_cell.angle_alpha   90.00
_cell.angle_beta   90.00
_cell.angle_gamma   90.00
#
_symmetry.space_group_name_H-M   'P 1'
#
loop_
_entity.id
_entity.type
_entity.pdbx_description
1 polymer ?
#
loop_
_entity_poly.entity_id
_entity_poly.type
_entity_poly.pdbx_seq_one_letter_code
_entity_poly.pdbx_strand_id
1 'polypeptide(L)'
;MPKSRGKPKSIEAHMESSNIEEPEESVGTPIPQEEEAMREEAVPEADAGVETVESENWWSGSPEQVPDWDQPATEPSPTEVIPRKELGMADVYFCGHTSLFPLSRALRAIANERLTGLLRSFWGQEPIELLARDGEVVLVTTRDPVLYCAEVPDALTDVDVVVVERAREQQRENGTPFFMTLARQESIALDAATELMRQFGQKLFSQLWTAPHAWIMFEKNADLLSNVADVPGDPNVRDWVLETLRLVEDPVQPASFDPTSIPAYT
;
A
#
# COMPACT_ATOMS: atom_id res chain seq x y z
N MET A 1 -9.94 -67.29 -11.43
CA MET A 1 -10.27 -67.48 -10.00
C MET A 1 -9.10 -68.20 -9.34
N PRO A 2 -8.53 -67.72 -8.21
CA PRO A 2 -9.23 -67.54 -6.92
C PRO A 2 -8.91 -66.27 -6.08
N LYS A 3 -9.94 -65.83 -5.34
CA LYS A 3 -10.07 -65.20 -3.99
C LYS A 3 -9.08 -64.12 -3.44
N SER A 4 -9.64 -62.91 -3.34
CA SER A 4 -9.64 -61.87 -2.28
C SER A 4 -8.75 -61.91 -1.01
N ARG A 5 -8.22 -60.72 -0.64
CA ARG A 5 -8.28 -59.97 0.66
C ARG A 5 -7.06 -59.04 0.73
N GLY A 6 -7.08 -57.77 1.18
CA GLY A 6 -8.09 -56.92 1.79
C GLY A 6 -7.58 -55.47 1.88
N LYS A 7 -8.50 -54.50 1.98
CA LYS A 7 -8.25 -53.08 2.29
C LYS A 7 -8.08 -52.89 3.81
N PRO A 8 -7.22 -51.97 4.28
CA PRO A 8 -7.34 -51.42 5.63
C PRO A 8 -8.34 -50.25 5.68
N LYS A 9 -8.97 -50.13 6.84
CA LYS A 9 -10.15 -49.31 7.18
C LYS A 9 -9.78 -47.86 7.51
N SER A 10 -10.73 -46.97 7.22
CA SER A 10 -10.89 -45.62 7.74
C SER A 10 -11.12 -45.62 9.27
N ILE A 11 -10.52 -44.66 9.97
CA ILE A 11 -10.83 -44.35 11.37
C ILE A 11 -11.66 -43.07 11.36
N GLU A 12 -12.94 -43.24 11.69
CA GLU A 12 -13.91 -42.20 11.99
C GLU A 12 -14.09 -42.24 13.52
N ALA A 13 -13.82 -41.12 14.19
CA ALA A 13 -14.09 -40.96 15.62
C ALA A 13 -15.23 -39.95 15.77
N HIS A 14 -16.39 -40.46 16.16
CA HIS A 14 -17.58 -39.70 16.49
C HIS A 14 -17.48 -39.13 17.92
N MET A 15 -17.89 -37.86 18.03
CA MET A 15 -18.61 -37.17 19.11
C MET A 15 -18.56 -37.73 20.55
N GLU A 16 -18.27 -36.85 21.50
CA GLU A 16 -19.26 -36.50 22.52
C GLU A 16 -18.99 -35.11 23.13
N SER A 17 -20.04 -34.30 23.14
CA SER A 17 -20.12 -32.96 23.73
C SER A 17 -20.73 -33.08 25.12
N SER A 18 -20.11 -32.49 26.14
CA SER A 18 -20.74 -32.27 27.44
C SER A 18 -20.66 -30.80 27.81
N ASN A 19 -21.84 -30.19 27.86
CA ASN A 19 -22.14 -28.88 28.41
C ASN A 19 -22.71 -29.09 29.84
N ILE A 20 -22.89 -28.01 30.63
CA ILE A 20 -23.52 -27.91 31.99
C ILE A 20 -22.49 -27.98 33.14
N GLU A 21 -22.37 -27.09 34.13
CA GLU A 21 -23.13 -25.92 34.64
C GLU A 21 -22.19 -25.08 35.55
N GLU A 22 -22.40 -23.76 35.65
CA GLU A 22 -21.93 -22.93 36.78
C GLU A 22 -22.96 -22.95 37.93
N PRO A 23 -22.53 -22.70 39.18
CA PRO A 23 -23.06 -21.50 39.86
C PRO A 23 -22.04 -20.74 40.72
N GLU A 24 -22.30 -19.43 40.82
CA GLU A 24 -21.63 -18.40 41.63
C GLU A 24 -21.79 -18.57 43.16
N GLU A 25 -20.81 -18.12 43.95
CA GLU A 25 -21.02 -17.16 45.08
C GLU A 25 -19.70 -16.79 45.82
N SER A 26 -19.31 -15.52 45.67
CA SER A 26 -19.01 -14.51 46.71
C SER A 26 -17.97 -14.75 47.85
N VAL A 27 -17.01 -13.80 47.87
CA VAL A 27 -16.44 -13.04 49.02
C VAL A 27 -15.25 -13.60 49.80
N GLY A 28 -14.16 -12.81 49.77
CA GLY A 28 -13.26 -12.66 50.93
C GLY A 28 -11.77 -12.53 50.61
N THR A 29 -11.28 -11.32 50.32
CA THR A 29 -9.85 -10.99 50.45
C THR A 29 -9.47 -10.94 51.94
N PRO A 30 -8.27 -11.42 52.32
CA PRO A 30 -7.29 -10.46 52.83
C PRO A 30 -5.84 -10.75 52.39
N ILE A 31 -5.09 -9.67 52.16
CA ILE A 31 -3.63 -9.64 52.07
C ILE A 31 -3.04 -9.68 53.50
N PRO A 32 -1.84 -10.28 53.69
CA PRO A 32 -0.75 -9.49 54.28
C PRO A 32 0.60 -9.61 53.54
N GLN A 33 1.25 -8.45 53.40
CA GLN A 33 2.69 -8.18 53.26
C GLN A 33 3.48 -8.86 54.42
N GLU A 34 4.79 -9.13 54.44
CA GLU A 34 5.98 -8.36 54.04
C GLU A 34 7.21 -9.24 54.39
N GLU A 35 8.32 -9.17 53.65
CA GLU A 35 9.67 -9.27 54.24
C GLU A 35 10.71 -8.65 53.29
N GLU A 36 11.19 -7.46 53.64
CA GLU A 36 12.35 -6.80 53.06
C GLU A 36 13.66 -7.41 53.59
N ALA A 37 14.68 -7.48 52.73
CA ALA A 37 16.07 -7.48 53.15
C ALA A 37 16.89 -6.54 52.27
N MET A 38 17.18 -5.39 52.86
CA MET A 38 18.01 -4.26 52.48
C MET A 38 19.47 -4.65 52.18
N ARG A 39 20.07 -4.07 51.12
CA ARG A 39 21.50 -3.68 51.06
C ARG A 39 21.69 -2.47 50.13
N GLU A 40 21.92 -1.33 50.75
CA GLU A 40 22.68 -0.15 50.31
C GLU A 40 24.10 -0.57 49.83
N GLU A 41 24.90 0.16 49.04
CA GLU A 41 24.95 1.56 48.60
C GLU A 41 26.00 1.70 47.48
N ALA A 42 26.18 2.92 46.97
CA ALA A 42 27.36 3.50 46.29
C ALA A 42 27.28 3.67 44.76
N VAL A 43 26.80 4.85 44.37
CA VAL A 43 27.09 5.53 43.10
C VAL A 43 28.44 6.26 43.24
N PRO A 44 29.37 6.15 42.28
CA PRO A 44 30.42 7.14 42.12
C PRO A 44 30.10 8.12 40.99
N GLU A 45 30.64 9.32 41.20
CA GLU A 45 30.47 10.58 40.50
C GLU A 45 30.94 10.59 39.04
N ALA A 46 30.50 11.67 38.38
CA ALA A 46 30.98 12.16 37.10
C ALA A 46 32.49 12.47 37.12
N ASP A 47 33.19 12.11 36.04
CA ASP A 47 34.28 12.92 35.51
C ASP A 47 34.41 12.74 33.99
N ALA A 48 34.93 13.79 33.36
CA ALA A 48 34.99 14.08 31.95
C ALA A 48 35.81 13.08 31.12
N GLY A 49 35.32 12.80 29.91
CA GLY A 49 36.06 12.10 28.86
C GLY A 49 35.51 12.50 27.50
N VAL A 50 36.17 13.47 26.88
CA VAL A 50 35.91 13.96 25.53
C VAL A 50 36.25 12.86 24.53
N GLU A 51 35.27 12.36 23.78
CA GLU A 51 35.50 11.79 22.46
C GLU A 51 34.52 12.42 21.47
N THR A 52 34.98 13.52 20.86
CA THR A 52 34.44 14.06 19.63
C THR A 52 34.61 13.03 18.52
N VAL A 53 33.52 12.33 18.20
CA VAL A 53 33.44 11.54 16.97
C VAL A 53 33.19 12.51 15.82
N GLU A 54 34.26 12.85 15.11
CA GLU A 54 34.22 13.57 13.84
C GLU A 54 33.34 12.79 12.86
N SER A 55 32.13 13.30 12.62
CA SER A 55 31.27 12.80 11.56
C SER A 55 31.75 13.41 10.25
N GLU A 56 32.31 12.56 9.39
CA GLU A 56 32.82 12.95 8.08
C GLU A 56 31.67 13.36 7.16
N ASN A 57 31.56 14.66 6.89
CA ASN A 57 30.63 15.25 5.92
C ASN A 57 31.03 14.88 4.47
N TRP A 58 30.68 13.67 4.02
CA TRP A 58 31.02 13.13 2.69
C TRP A 58 30.22 13.71 1.51
N TRP A 59 29.39 14.74 1.73
CA TRP A 59 28.74 15.49 0.65
C TRP A 59 28.77 16.99 0.95
N SER A 60 29.95 17.59 0.88
CA SER A 60 30.08 19.04 0.67
C SER A 60 30.27 19.29 -0.82
N GLY A 61 29.16 19.35 -1.57
CA GLY A 61 29.16 19.97 -2.89
C GLY A 61 29.51 21.44 -2.71
N SER A 62 30.64 21.89 -3.25
CA SER A 62 30.99 23.31 -3.25
C SER A 62 29.96 24.09 -4.07
N PRO A 63 29.55 25.29 -3.63
CA PRO A 63 28.66 26.13 -4.42
C PRO A 63 29.40 26.58 -5.69
N GLU A 64 28.86 26.21 -6.85
CA GLU A 64 29.31 26.70 -8.14
C GLU A 64 29.20 28.23 -8.17
N GLN A 65 30.34 28.89 -8.44
CA GLN A 65 30.38 30.28 -8.83
C GLN A 65 29.82 30.40 -10.25
N VAL A 66 28.70 31.13 -10.39
CA VAL A 66 28.16 31.59 -11.67
C VAL A 66 29.11 32.62 -12.29
N PRO A 67 29.34 32.57 -13.61
CA PRO A 67 29.50 33.82 -14.35
C PRO A 67 28.47 33.96 -15.47
N ASP A 68 27.72 35.05 -15.29
CA ASP A 68 26.92 35.86 -16.21
C ASP A 68 27.46 35.96 -17.64
N TRP A 69 26.60 35.66 -18.63
CA TRP A 69 26.76 36.03 -20.03
C TRP A 69 25.39 36.30 -20.69
N ASP A 70 25.07 37.59 -20.82
CA ASP A 70 24.33 38.32 -21.87
C ASP A 70 22.98 37.81 -22.42
N GLN A 71 21.94 38.64 -22.22
CA GLN A 71 20.67 38.66 -22.98
C GLN A 71 20.85 39.20 -24.42
N PRO A 72 19.91 38.86 -25.34
CA PRO A 72 19.03 39.93 -25.83
C PRO A 72 17.54 39.57 -26.08
N ALA A 73 16.69 40.57 -25.82
CA ALA A 73 15.44 41.01 -26.48
C ALA A 73 14.24 40.06 -26.80
N THR A 74 13.21 40.16 -25.94
CA THR A 74 11.76 40.42 -26.12
C THR A 74 10.95 39.96 -27.38
N GLU A 75 9.93 39.12 -27.07
CA GLU A 75 8.56 38.92 -27.63
C GLU A 75 8.30 38.08 -28.91
N PRO A 76 7.14 37.40 -29.07
CA PRO A 76 5.86 37.55 -28.34
C PRO A 76 5.32 36.27 -27.65
N SER A 77 4.38 36.48 -26.74
CA SER A 77 3.66 35.47 -25.96
C SER A 77 2.71 34.60 -26.80
N PRO A 78 2.61 33.30 -26.49
CA PRO A 78 1.36 32.58 -26.62
C PRO A 78 0.95 31.93 -25.30
N THR A 79 -0.31 32.17 -24.94
CA THR A 79 -1.17 31.35 -24.07
C THR A 79 -0.56 30.91 -22.74
N GLU A 80 -1.09 31.52 -21.67
CA GLU A 80 -0.97 31.05 -20.28
C GLU A 80 -1.55 29.62 -20.16
N VAL A 81 -0.78 28.64 -20.61
CA VAL A 81 -0.88 27.28 -20.09
C VAL A 81 -0.36 27.41 -18.68
N ILE A 82 -1.28 27.45 -17.71
CA ILE A 82 -0.94 27.36 -16.29
C ILE A 82 0.16 26.32 -16.18
N PRO A 83 1.38 26.68 -15.73
CA PRO A 83 2.44 25.71 -15.58
C PRO A 83 1.91 24.63 -14.65
N ARG A 84 1.77 23.42 -15.18
CA ARG A 84 1.47 22.24 -14.38
C ARG A 84 2.52 22.28 -13.27
N LYS A 85 2.10 22.36 -12.01
CA LYS A 85 3.02 22.34 -10.87
C LYS A 85 3.84 21.07 -11.02
N GLU A 86 5.06 21.20 -11.54
CA GLU A 86 6.07 20.16 -11.45
C GLU A 86 6.21 19.96 -9.94
N LEU A 87 5.67 18.85 -9.46
CA LEU A 87 5.93 18.37 -8.11
C LEU A 87 7.45 18.18 -8.08
N GLY A 88 8.14 19.17 -7.53
CA GLY A 88 9.59 19.16 -7.46
C GLY A 88 10.05 17.84 -6.83
N MET A 89 11.11 17.25 -7.38
CA MET A 89 11.71 16.01 -6.87
C MET A 89 12.06 16.03 -5.36
N ALA A 90 11.96 17.18 -4.70
CA ALA A 90 12.25 17.39 -3.29
C ALA A 90 11.41 16.54 -2.32
N ASP A 91 10.24 16.01 -2.74
CA ASP A 91 9.38 15.17 -1.87
C ASP A 91 9.38 13.67 -2.24
N VAL A 92 10.26 13.23 -3.13
CA VAL A 92 10.39 11.81 -3.46
C VAL A 92 11.11 11.08 -2.33
N TYR A 93 10.43 10.12 -1.70
CA TYR A 93 10.98 9.34 -0.59
C TYR A 93 11.76 8.11 -1.06
N PHE A 94 11.21 7.37 -2.01
CA PHE A 94 11.91 6.29 -2.70
C PHE A 94 11.42 6.16 -4.13
N CYS A 95 12.26 5.61 -5.00
CA CYS A 95 11.89 5.24 -6.37
C CYS A 95 12.75 4.08 -6.87
N GLY A 96 12.30 3.41 -7.92
CA GLY A 96 13.07 2.36 -8.61
C GLY A 96 12.22 1.40 -9.43
N HIS A 97 12.88 0.53 -10.20
CA HIS A 97 12.20 -0.57 -10.88
C HIS A 97 11.83 -1.69 -9.91
N THR A 98 10.66 -2.30 -10.10
CA THR A 98 10.16 -3.42 -9.29
C THR A 98 11.06 -4.66 -9.34
N SER A 99 11.92 -4.79 -10.37
CA SER A 99 12.92 -5.85 -10.46
C SER A 99 14.09 -5.69 -9.47
N LEU A 100 14.37 -4.46 -9.00
CA LEU A 100 15.42 -4.16 -8.03
C LEU A 100 14.85 -3.83 -6.66
N PHE A 101 13.70 -3.15 -6.64
CA PHE A 101 12.98 -2.77 -5.44
C PHE A 101 11.56 -3.35 -5.48
N PRO A 102 11.36 -4.58 -4.96
CA PRO A 102 10.09 -5.30 -5.09
C PRO A 102 8.91 -4.49 -4.55
N LEU A 103 7.77 -4.57 -5.25
CA LEU A 103 6.54 -3.86 -4.89
C LEU A 103 6.08 -4.17 -3.45
N SER A 104 6.23 -5.42 -3.01
CA SER A 104 5.92 -5.83 -1.63
C SER A 104 6.83 -5.18 -0.58
N ARG A 105 8.08 -4.86 -0.93
CA ARG A 105 9.00 -4.11 -0.06
C ARG A 105 8.61 -2.64 0.00
N ALA A 106 8.21 -2.04 -1.13
CA ALA A 106 7.71 -0.67 -1.17
C ALA A 106 6.48 -0.47 -0.27
N LEU A 107 5.48 -1.36 -0.38
CA LEU A 107 4.29 -1.32 0.46
C LEU A 107 4.60 -1.53 1.95
N ARG A 108 5.56 -2.42 2.26
CA ARG A 108 6.01 -2.61 3.65
C ARG A 108 6.73 -1.37 4.20
N ALA A 109 7.51 -0.67 3.38
CA ALA A 109 8.14 0.58 3.80
C ALA A 109 7.09 1.64 4.15
N ILE A 110 6.05 1.78 3.31
CA ILE A 110 4.89 2.65 3.58
C ILE A 110 4.27 2.32 4.94
N ALA A 111 3.94 1.04 5.18
CA ALA A 111 3.30 0.59 6.42
C ALA A 111 4.18 0.79 7.65
N ASN A 112 5.43 0.29 7.60
CA ASN A 112 6.32 0.26 8.77
C ASN A 112 6.76 1.66 9.20
N GLU A 113 6.90 2.57 8.25
CA GLU A 113 7.33 3.95 8.51
C GLU A 113 6.15 4.93 8.61
N ARG A 114 4.91 4.40 8.57
CA ARG A 114 3.67 5.19 8.67
C ARG A 114 3.61 6.34 7.67
N LEU A 115 4.02 6.06 6.44
CA LEU A 115 4.14 7.08 5.41
C LEU A 115 2.77 7.58 4.97
N THR A 116 2.73 8.88 4.67
CA THR A 116 1.56 9.59 4.16
C THR A 116 1.95 10.23 2.84
N GLY A 117 1.26 9.87 1.76
CA GLY A 117 1.65 10.31 0.42
C GLY A 117 1.07 9.48 -0.71
N LEU A 118 1.72 9.55 -1.87
CA LEU A 118 1.29 8.93 -3.12
C LEU A 118 2.38 8.03 -3.69
N LEU A 119 2.05 6.75 -3.90
CA LEU A 119 2.85 5.82 -4.69
C LEU A 119 2.36 5.83 -6.14
N ARG A 120 3.17 6.35 -7.06
CA ARG A 120 2.94 6.28 -8.50
C ARG A 120 3.66 5.07 -9.09
N SER A 121 2.95 4.29 -9.90
CA SER A 121 3.48 3.10 -10.58
C SER A 121 3.32 3.23 -12.09
N PHE A 122 4.42 3.19 -12.82
CA PHE A 122 4.49 3.31 -14.29
C PHE A 122 4.83 1.94 -14.88
N TRP A 123 3.95 1.41 -15.73
CA TRP A 123 3.99 -0.02 -16.10
C TRP A 123 3.59 -0.30 -17.56
N GLY A 124 3.70 0.70 -18.43
CA GLY A 124 3.38 0.60 -19.86
C GLY A 124 1.95 1.01 -20.23
N GLN A 125 1.10 1.29 -19.24
CA GLN A 125 -0.22 1.88 -19.40
C GLN A 125 -0.33 3.18 -18.58
N GLU A 126 -1.55 3.71 -18.41
CA GLU A 126 -1.79 4.85 -17.53
C GLU A 126 -1.28 4.53 -16.10
N PRO A 127 -0.59 5.48 -15.44
CA PRO A 127 -0.04 5.24 -14.12
C PRO A 127 -1.11 4.83 -13.11
N ILE A 128 -0.72 3.92 -12.24
CA ILE A 128 -1.52 3.53 -11.07
C ILE A 128 -1.03 4.35 -9.88
N GLU A 129 -1.97 5.00 -9.22
CA GLU A 129 -1.75 5.91 -8.09
C GLU A 129 -2.34 5.26 -6.83
N LEU A 130 -1.50 4.92 -5.86
CA LEU A 130 -1.91 4.44 -4.54
C LEU A 130 -1.72 5.55 -3.51
N LEU A 131 -2.79 5.94 -2.86
CA LEU A 131 -2.76 6.94 -1.78
C LEU A 131 -2.62 6.22 -0.45
N ALA A 132 -1.63 6.64 0.33
CA ALA A 132 -1.36 6.12 1.66
C ALA A 132 -1.50 7.22 2.71
N ARG A 133 -2.06 6.86 3.86
CA ARG A 133 -2.20 7.75 5.02
C ARG A 133 -1.78 6.99 6.26
N ASP A 134 -0.81 7.53 6.99
CA ASP A 134 -0.31 6.94 8.23
C ASP A 134 0.11 5.45 8.09
N GLY A 135 0.61 5.06 6.90
CA GLY A 135 0.97 3.69 6.57
C GLY A 135 -0.16 2.79 6.10
N GLU A 136 -1.41 3.26 6.12
CA GLU A 136 -2.59 2.56 5.63
C GLU A 136 -2.81 2.84 4.15
N VAL A 137 -3.36 1.86 3.42
CA VAL A 137 -3.74 2.04 2.00
C VAL A 137 -5.14 2.64 1.95
N VAL A 138 -5.28 3.89 1.52
CA VAL A 138 -6.58 4.59 1.46
C VAL A 138 -7.35 4.20 0.21
N LEU A 139 -6.74 4.37 -0.96
CA LEU A 139 -7.33 3.95 -2.23
C LEU A 139 -6.25 3.75 -3.29
N VAL A 140 -6.64 3.05 -4.34
CA VAL A 140 -5.87 2.96 -5.59
C VAL A 140 -6.72 3.48 -6.73
N THR A 141 -6.13 4.29 -7.59
CA THR A 141 -6.79 4.93 -8.72
C THR A 141 -5.87 5.02 -9.93
N THR A 142 -6.42 5.47 -11.05
CA THR A 142 -5.74 5.80 -12.28
C THR A 142 -6.57 6.86 -13.01
N ARG A 143 -5.99 7.59 -13.97
CA ARG A 143 -6.73 8.54 -14.80
C ARG A 143 -7.46 7.88 -15.97
N ASP A 144 -7.35 6.57 -16.14
CA ASP A 144 -8.11 5.82 -17.13
C ASP A 144 -9.31 5.09 -16.48
N PRO A 145 -10.55 5.60 -16.62
CA PRO A 145 -11.73 4.98 -16.02
C PRO A 145 -12.06 3.61 -16.60
N VAL A 146 -11.64 3.32 -17.83
CA VAL A 146 -11.86 2.02 -18.48
C VAL A 146 -10.92 0.99 -17.87
N LEU A 147 -9.64 1.36 -17.69
CA LEU A 147 -8.67 0.54 -16.96
C LEU A 147 -9.09 0.33 -15.49
N TYR A 148 -9.61 1.37 -14.84
CA TYR A 148 -10.06 1.30 -13.46
C TYR A 148 -11.27 0.37 -13.26
N CYS A 149 -12.26 0.49 -14.14
CA CYS A 149 -13.54 -0.21 -14.04
C CYS A 149 -14.11 -0.47 -15.44
N ALA A 150 -13.70 -1.59 -16.02
CA ALA A 150 -14.12 -2.05 -17.36
C ALA A 150 -15.54 -2.63 -17.37
N GLU A 151 -15.96 -3.21 -16.25
CA GLU A 151 -17.29 -3.79 -16.05
C GLU A 151 -18.22 -2.76 -15.39
N VAL A 152 -19.53 -2.86 -15.63
CA VAL A 152 -20.52 -2.02 -14.94
C VAL A 152 -20.93 -2.71 -13.65
N PRO A 153 -20.63 -2.16 -12.46
CA PRO A 153 -21.05 -2.75 -11.19
C PRO A 153 -22.57 -2.65 -11.00
N ASP A 154 -23.16 -3.63 -10.32
CA ASP A 154 -24.61 -3.68 -10.05
C ASP A 154 -25.13 -2.39 -9.39
N ALA A 155 -24.32 -1.78 -8.52
CA ALA A 155 -24.64 -0.52 -7.84
C ALA A 155 -24.85 0.68 -8.78
N LEU A 156 -24.41 0.59 -10.05
CA LEU A 156 -24.61 1.62 -11.06
C LEU A 156 -25.79 1.36 -12.00
N THR A 157 -26.48 0.21 -11.86
CA THR A 157 -27.54 -0.20 -12.80
C THR A 157 -28.69 0.81 -12.87
N ASP A 158 -29.06 1.40 -11.74
CA ASP A 158 -30.16 2.35 -11.63
C ASP A 158 -29.70 3.83 -11.75
N VAL A 159 -28.39 4.06 -11.91
CA VAL A 159 -27.80 5.40 -12.00
C VAL A 159 -27.86 5.90 -13.45
N ASP A 160 -28.21 7.17 -13.64
CA ASP A 160 -28.20 7.79 -14.98
C ASP A 160 -26.80 7.70 -15.61
N VAL A 161 -26.74 7.11 -16.81
CA VAL A 161 -25.52 6.92 -17.60
C VAL A 161 -24.80 8.26 -17.84
N VAL A 162 -25.52 9.36 -18.03
CA VAL A 162 -24.92 10.68 -18.24
C VAL A 162 -24.18 11.16 -16.99
N VAL A 163 -24.69 10.84 -15.80
CA VAL A 163 -24.04 11.16 -14.53
C VAL A 163 -22.78 10.31 -14.35
N VAL A 164 -22.85 9.01 -14.67
CA VAL A 164 -21.70 8.11 -14.64
C VAL A 164 -20.60 8.57 -15.60
N GLU A 165 -20.95 8.90 -16.85
CA GLU A 165 -19.96 9.37 -17.84
C GLU A 165 -19.32 10.69 -17.44
N ARG A 166 -20.09 11.62 -16.86
CA ARG A 166 -19.51 12.86 -16.31
C ARG A 166 -18.52 12.57 -15.18
N ALA A 167 -18.85 11.64 -14.29
CA ALA A 167 -17.96 11.26 -13.20
C ALA A 167 -16.68 10.60 -13.71
N ARG A 168 -16.78 9.75 -14.76
CA ARG A 168 -15.63 9.15 -15.44
C ARG A 168 -14.75 10.21 -16.11
N GLU A 169 -15.32 11.24 -16.72
CA GLU A 169 -14.55 12.35 -17.29
C GLU A 169 -13.78 13.12 -16.21
N GLN A 170 -14.39 13.36 -15.06
CA GLN A 170 -13.69 14.00 -13.94
C GLN A 170 -12.49 13.16 -13.45
N GLN A 171 -12.62 11.83 -13.42
CA GLN A 171 -11.49 10.94 -13.09
C GLN A 171 -10.34 11.08 -14.10
N ARG A 172 -10.63 11.25 -15.40
CA ARG A 172 -9.59 11.50 -16.42
C ARG A 172 -8.81 12.78 -16.15
N GLU A 173 -9.51 13.83 -15.75
CA GLU A 173 -8.91 15.12 -15.48
C GLU A 173 -8.07 15.12 -14.20
N ASN A 174 -8.64 14.63 -13.09
CA ASN A 174 -8.09 14.84 -11.75
C ASN A 174 -7.60 13.56 -11.03
N GLY A 175 -7.85 12.37 -11.58
CA GLY A 175 -7.43 11.08 -11.01
C GLY A 175 -8.27 10.58 -9.83
N THR A 176 -9.27 11.34 -9.37
CA THR A 176 -10.17 10.90 -8.30
C THR A 176 -11.11 9.81 -8.82
N PRO A 177 -11.23 8.65 -8.15
CA PRO A 177 -12.15 7.60 -8.57
C PRO A 177 -13.57 8.12 -8.78
N PHE A 178 -14.18 7.79 -9.93
CA PHE A 178 -15.50 8.29 -10.28
C PHE A 178 -16.59 7.87 -9.27
N PHE A 179 -16.43 6.74 -8.57
CA PHE A 179 -17.31 6.33 -7.48
C PHE A 179 -17.38 7.37 -6.35
N MET A 180 -16.27 8.03 -6.03
CA MET A 180 -16.24 9.09 -5.02
C MET A 180 -17.04 10.32 -5.47
N THR A 181 -16.93 10.67 -6.76
CA THR A 181 -17.74 11.73 -7.37
C THR A 181 -19.23 11.37 -7.31
N LEU A 182 -19.61 10.13 -7.63
CA LEU A 182 -20.99 9.66 -7.57
C LEU A 182 -21.55 9.69 -6.13
N ALA A 183 -20.74 9.31 -5.14
CA ALA A 183 -21.14 9.40 -3.73
C ALA A 183 -21.38 10.85 -3.28
N ARG A 184 -20.49 11.77 -3.68
CA ARG A 184 -20.63 13.22 -3.38
C ARG A 184 -21.83 13.86 -4.05
N GLN A 185 -22.26 13.32 -5.18
CA GLN A 185 -23.48 13.73 -5.88
C GLN A 185 -24.71 12.96 -5.40
N GLU A 186 -24.59 12.18 -4.33
CA GLU A 186 -25.67 11.36 -3.74
C GLU A 186 -26.29 10.38 -4.75
N SER A 187 -25.57 10.04 -5.81
CA SER A 187 -26.01 9.11 -6.85
C SER A 187 -25.83 7.64 -6.44
N ILE A 188 -24.89 7.39 -5.53
CA ILE A 188 -24.73 6.11 -4.83
C ILE A 188 -24.41 6.38 -3.36
N ALA A 189 -24.65 5.41 -2.48
CA ALA A 189 -24.27 5.52 -1.07
C ALA A 189 -22.74 5.56 -0.91
N LEU A 190 -22.25 6.32 0.09
CA LEU A 190 -20.81 6.43 0.38
C LEU A 190 -20.18 5.06 0.72
N ASP A 191 -20.88 4.22 1.48
CA ASP A 191 -20.41 2.88 1.83
C ASP A 191 -20.26 2.01 0.59
N ALA A 192 -21.23 2.07 -0.34
CA ALA A 192 -21.16 1.35 -1.61
C ALA A 192 -20.00 1.86 -2.48
N ALA A 193 -19.80 3.19 -2.55
CA ALA A 193 -18.66 3.76 -3.26
C ALA A 193 -17.32 3.32 -2.66
N THR A 194 -17.22 3.27 -1.33
CA THR A 194 -16.00 2.85 -0.63
C THR A 194 -15.67 1.39 -0.91
N GLU A 195 -16.66 0.50 -0.86
CA GLU A 195 -16.47 -0.91 -1.18
C GLU A 195 -16.05 -1.11 -2.64
N LEU A 196 -16.70 -0.40 -3.57
CA LEU A 196 -16.32 -0.43 -5.00
C LEU A 196 -14.91 0.10 -5.22
N MET A 197 -14.54 1.22 -4.58
CA MET A 197 -13.18 1.76 -4.67
C MET A 197 -12.14 0.78 -4.15
N ARG A 198 -12.45 0.06 -3.06
CA ARG A 198 -11.59 -0.99 -2.53
C ARG A 198 -11.44 -2.15 -3.51
N GLN A 199 -12.55 -2.72 -3.99
CA GLN A 199 -12.56 -3.85 -4.90
C GLN A 199 -11.85 -3.55 -6.23
N PHE A 200 -12.26 -2.46 -6.92
CA PHE A 200 -11.66 -2.08 -8.19
C PHE A 200 -10.25 -1.54 -8.03
N GLY A 201 -9.93 -0.88 -6.91
CA GLY A 201 -8.56 -0.50 -6.58
C GLY A 201 -7.64 -1.70 -6.40
N GLN A 202 -8.10 -2.77 -5.74
CA GLN A 202 -7.34 -4.02 -5.60
C GLN A 202 -7.15 -4.73 -6.94
N LYS A 203 -8.20 -4.81 -7.78
CA LYS A 203 -8.13 -5.39 -9.13
C LYS A 203 -7.22 -4.58 -10.06
N LEU A 204 -7.22 -3.25 -9.94
CA LEU A 204 -6.30 -2.40 -10.68
C LEU A 204 -4.85 -2.64 -10.24
N PHE A 205 -4.60 -2.63 -8.93
CA PHE A 205 -3.25 -2.79 -8.40
C PHE A 205 -2.67 -4.18 -8.67
N SER A 206 -3.50 -5.23 -8.74
CA SER A 206 -3.02 -6.59 -8.97
C SER A 206 -2.22 -6.73 -10.27
N GLN A 207 -2.52 -5.88 -11.27
CA GLN A 207 -1.82 -5.83 -12.56
C GLN A 207 -0.33 -5.50 -12.40
N LEU A 208 0.05 -4.78 -11.35
CA LEU A 208 1.45 -4.45 -11.07
C LEU A 208 2.28 -5.66 -10.61
N TRP A 209 1.66 -6.72 -10.11
CA TRP A 209 2.38 -7.93 -9.69
C TRP A 209 2.97 -8.71 -10.87
N THR A 210 2.34 -8.62 -12.04
CA THR A 210 2.78 -9.28 -13.27
C THR A 210 3.42 -8.33 -14.27
N ALA A 211 3.35 -7.02 -14.01
CA ALA A 211 3.96 -5.99 -14.85
C ALA A 211 5.50 -6.11 -14.88
N PRO A 212 6.12 -6.36 -16.05
CA PRO A 212 7.57 -6.44 -16.15
C PRO A 212 8.17 -5.04 -15.96
N HIS A 213 9.16 -4.93 -15.06
CA HIS A 213 9.98 -3.72 -14.87
C HIS A 213 9.20 -2.44 -14.56
N ALA A 214 8.03 -2.53 -13.91
CA ALA A 214 7.30 -1.35 -13.48
C ALA A 214 8.22 -0.40 -12.67
N TRP A 215 8.21 0.89 -12.99
CA TRP A 215 8.91 1.91 -12.23
C TRP A 215 7.96 2.45 -11.17
N ILE A 216 8.39 2.49 -9.92
CA ILE A 216 7.60 3.02 -8.82
C ILE A 216 8.29 4.23 -8.19
N MET A 217 7.49 5.16 -7.69
CA MET A 217 7.95 6.35 -7.00
C MET A 217 6.97 6.72 -5.90
N PHE A 218 7.45 6.91 -4.67
CA PHE A 218 6.65 7.38 -3.56
C PHE A 218 6.98 8.84 -3.26
N GLU A 219 5.98 9.70 -3.31
CA GLU A 219 6.05 11.11 -2.97
C GLU A 219 5.38 11.32 -1.60
N LYS A 220 6.08 11.90 -0.63
CA LYS A 220 5.48 12.34 0.63
C LYS A 220 4.65 13.59 0.34
N ASN A 221 3.33 13.46 0.37
CA ASN A 221 2.46 14.58 0.02
C ASN A 221 1.12 14.47 0.77
N ALA A 222 1.01 15.25 1.85
CA ALA A 222 -0.19 15.27 2.67
C ALA A 222 -1.38 15.99 1.99
N ASP A 223 -1.11 16.95 1.09
CA ASP A 223 -2.14 17.79 0.49
C ASP A 223 -3.06 17.00 -0.45
N LEU A 224 -2.54 15.93 -1.07
CA LEU A 224 -3.29 15.04 -1.95
C LEU A 224 -4.41 14.26 -1.23
N LEU A 225 -4.36 14.19 0.11
CA LEU A 225 -5.33 13.42 0.90
C LEU A 225 -6.56 14.23 1.33
N SER A 226 -6.57 15.54 1.12
CA SER A 226 -7.70 16.41 1.45
C SER A 226 -9.02 15.95 0.82
N ASN A 227 -8.95 15.47 -0.43
CA ASN A 227 -10.10 14.98 -1.18
C ASN A 227 -10.55 13.57 -0.78
N VAL A 228 -9.85 12.87 0.11
CA VAL A 228 -10.17 11.49 0.50
C VAL A 228 -10.22 11.33 2.01
N ALA A 229 -10.40 12.42 2.76
CA ALA A 229 -10.43 12.43 4.22
C ALA A 229 -11.42 11.41 4.80
N ASP A 230 -12.61 11.33 4.19
CA ASP A 230 -13.72 10.47 4.62
C ASP A 230 -13.58 9.00 4.23
N VAL A 231 -12.55 8.64 3.44
CA VAL A 231 -12.30 7.27 3.01
C VAL A 231 -11.43 6.56 4.05
N PRO A 232 -11.90 5.45 4.64
CA PRO A 232 -11.09 4.68 5.59
C PRO A 232 -9.89 4.03 4.88
N GLY A 233 -8.75 3.98 5.56
CA GLY A 233 -7.60 3.20 5.12
C GLY A 233 -7.75 1.71 5.44
N ASP A 234 -7.12 0.85 4.63
CA ASP A 234 -6.90 -0.54 4.98
C ASP A 234 -5.69 -0.63 5.94
N PRO A 235 -5.90 -0.96 7.22
CA PRO A 235 -4.85 -0.89 8.23
C PRO A 235 -3.85 -2.04 8.11
N ASN A 236 -4.23 -3.15 7.45
CA ASN A 236 -3.36 -4.31 7.31
C ASN A 236 -2.85 -4.44 5.88
N VAL A 237 -1.75 -3.73 5.60
CA VAL A 237 -1.06 -3.78 4.30
C VAL A 237 -0.66 -5.21 3.90
N ARG A 238 -0.41 -6.12 4.86
CA ARG A 238 -0.09 -7.52 4.53
C ARG A 238 -1.30 -8.24 3.95
N ASP A 239 -2.46 -8.06 4.57
CA ASP A 239 -3.71 -8.66 4.07
C ASP A 239 -4.07 -8.04 2.72
N TRP A 240 -3.93 -6.72 2.58
CA TRP A 240 -4.12 -6.01 1.31
C TRP A 240 -3.22 -6.55 0.18
N VAL A 241 -1.95 -6.81 0.47
CA VAL A 241 -1.02 -7.47 -0.49
C VAL A 241 -1.52 -8.86 -0.86
N LEU A 242 -1.99 -9.65 0.10
CA LEU A 242 -2.52 -10.98 -0.17
C LEU A 242 -3.80 -10.92 -1.01
N GLU A 243 -4.72 -9.98 -0.75
CA GLU A 243 -5.92 -9.81 -1.55
C GLU A 243 -5.59 -9.43 -3.00
N THR A 244 -4.68 -8.48 -3.20
CA THR A 244 -4.27 -8.10 -4.57
C THR A 244 -3.52 -9.21 -5.29
N LEU A 245 -2.72 -10.02 -4.59
CA LEU A 245 -2.06 -11.20 -5.18
C LEU A 245 -3.06 -12.28 -5.60
N ARG A 246 -4.16 -12.46 -4.86
CA ARG A 246 -5.22 -13.42 -5.23
C ARG A 246 -5.96 -13.03 -6.50
N LEU A 247 -5.95 -11.75 -6.85
CA LEU A 247 -6.57 -11.20 -8.06
C LEU A 247 -5.64 -11.23 -9.28
N VAL A 248 -4.45 -11.81 -9.18
CA VAL A 248 -3.55 -11.97 -10.33
C VAL A 248 -4.10 -13.05 -11.24
N GLU A 249 -4.55 -12.64 -12.42
CA GLU A 249 -4.92 -13.53 -13.52
C GLU A 249 -3.64 -14.00 -14.25
N ASP A 250 -3.59 -15.29 -14.61
CA ASP A 250 -2.49 -15.91 -15.36
C ASP A 250 -1.07 -15.58 -14.83
N PRO A 251 -0.72 -16.03 -13.60
CA PRO A 251 0.64 -15.84 -13.10
C PRO A 251 1.64 -16.45 -14.09
N VAL A 252 2.67 -15.67 -14.45
CA VAL A 252 3.71 -16.09 -15.40
C VAL A 252 4.18 -17.48 -15.02
N GLN A 253 3.86 -18.47 -15.87
CA GLN A 253 4.34 -19.82 -15.63
C GLN A 253 5.86 -19.78 -15.70
N PRO A 254 6.58 -20.36 -14.72
CA PRO A 254 8.02 -20.44 -14.80
C PRO A 254 8.39 -21.07 -16.15
N ALA A 255 9.37 -20.48 -16.84
CA ALA A 255 9.93 -21.08 -18.04
C ALA A 255 10.19 -22.57 -17.77
N SER A 256 9.76 -23.43 -18.71
CA SER A 256 9.75 -24.89 -18.54
C SER A 256 10.99 -25.36 -17.79
N PHE A 257 10.81 -25.91 -16.60
CA PHE A 257 11.90 -26.41 -15.78
C PHE A 257 12.66 -27.48 -16.57
N ASP A 258 13.94 -27.22 -16.88
CA ASP A 258 14.81 -28.20 -17.50
C ASP A 258 15.41 -29.09 -16.40
N PRO A 259 15.01 -30.37 -16.28
CA PRO A 259 15.53 -31.28 -15.27
C PRO A 259 17.04 -31.54 -15.41
N THR A 260 17.66 -31.20 -16.55
CA THR A 260 19.12 -31.27 -16.73
C THR A 260 19.86 -30.08 -16.12
N SER A 261 19.14 -29.04 -15.66
CA SER A 261 19.70 -27.90 -14.93
C SER A 261 19.97 -28.19 -13.44
N ILE A 262 19.64 -29.39 -12.94
CA ILE A 262 20.05 -29.82 -11.61
C ILE A 262 21.49 -30.36 -11.70
N PRO A 263 22.48 -29.72 -11.04
CA PRO A 263 23.83 -30.25 -11.04
C PRO A 263 23.86 -31.60 -10.33
N ALA A 264 24.27 -32.65 -11.03
CA ALA A 264 24.58 -33.93 -10.42
C ALA A 264 25.93 -33.81 -9.70
N TYR A 265 25.92 -33.83 -8.37
CA TYR A 265 27.14 -34.07 -7.61
C TYR A 265 27.47 -35.56 -7.70
N THR A 266 28.56 -35.88 -8.40
CA THR A 266 29.20 -37.20 -8.41
C THR A 266 30.52 -37.16 -7.69
#